data_AF-A0A9P6UWU2-F1
#
_entry.id   AF-A0A9P6UWU2-F1
#
_cell.length_a   1.000
_cell.length_b   1.000
_cell.length_c   1.000
_cell.angle_alpha   90.00
_cell.angle_beta   90.00
_cell.angle_gamma   90.00
#
_symmetry.space_group_name_H-M   'P 1'
#
loop_
_entity.id
_entity.type
_entity.pdbx_description
1 polymer ?
#
loop_
_entity_poly.entity_id
_entity_poly.type
_entity_poly.pdbx_seq_one_letter_code
_entity_poly.pdbx_strand_id
1 'polypeptide(L)'
;MSGSRQELIGWVNELLELNYTKVEQLGTGAAYCQIMDSIYGDLPMARVKFATKHEYEYLGNYKVLQTCFTAKKVDKAIPTDRLMKCKMQDNLEFLQWMRKYWEQNFPGDFYDAKARRGAGNDPAAANRSTSHTPAGNRSTSTPVKRATNGGANRSMSTRGDTSSHLSAVGNRSYRGPSPDQAVILGLQRELQEERNTVTALEKERDFYFGKLRDIEVLIQQELETTPESGESALLKQIQAVLYSTEEGFEIPPEEQAAEEEYPDETF
;
A
#
# COMPACT_ATOMS: atom_id res chain seq x y z
N MET A 1 19.41 -1.04 18.94
CA MET A 1 18.78 0.28 18.78
C MET A 1 17.45 0.06 18.11
N SER A 2 16.39 0.74 18.54
CA SER A 2 15.08 0.65 17.87
C SER A 2 15.17 1.46 16.58
N GLY A 3 15.17 0.79 15.42
CA GLY A 3 15.22 1.47 14.13
C GLY A 3 14.01 2.38 13.93
N SER A 4 14.20 3.48 13.20
CA SER A 4 13.09 4.40 12.87
C SER A 4 12.05 3.70 11.98
N ARG A 5 10.79 4.17 11.96
CA ARG A 5 9.72 3.59 11.12
C ARG A 5 10.16 3.37 9.66
N GLN A 6 10.80 4.40 9.08
CA GLN A 6 11.23 4.39 7.69
C GLN A 6 12.36 3.39 7.45
N GLU A 7 13.30 3.30 8.39
CA GLU A 7 14.42 2.36 8.35
C GLU A 7 13.93 0.91 8.42
N LEU A 8 12.95 0.61 9.30
CA LEU A 8 12.40 -0.73 9.41
C LEU A 8 11.65 -1.16 8.15
N ILE A 9 10.89 -0.26 7.53
CA ILE A 9 10.24 -0.53 6.23
C ILE A 9 11.29 -0.74 5.15
N GLY A 10 12.31 0.11 5.09
CA GLY A 10 13.44 -0.02 4.16
C GLY A 10 14.10 -1.39 4.27
N TRP A 11 14.42 -1.81 5.49
CA TRP A 11 14.98 -3.13 5.75
C TRP A 11 14.08 -4.27 5.26
N VAL A 12 12.77 -4.22 5.57
CA VAL A 12 11.84 -5.27 5.13
C VAL A 12 11.78 -5.34 3.60
N ASN A 13 11.77 -4.19 2.93
CA ASN A 13 11.77 -4.11 1.47
C ASN A 13 13.05 -4.65 0.85
N GLU A 14 14.21 -4.34 1.44
CA GLU A 14 15.52 -4.86 1.00
C GLU A 14 15.63 -6.37 1.22
N LEU A 15 15.26 -6.86 2.41
CA LEU A 15 15.37 -8.27 2.77
C LEU A 15 14.41 -9.15 1.95
N LEU A 16 13.18 -8.68 1.74
CA LEU A 16 12.13 -9.47 1.11
C LEU A 16 11.86 -9.10 -0.35
N GLU A 17 12.54 -8.10 -0.90
CA GLU A 17 12.26 -7.55 -2.23
C GLU A 17 10.78 -7.16 -2.38
N LEU A 18 10.30 -6.37 -1.42
CA LEU A 18 8.93 -5.83 -1.34
C LEU A 18 8.93 -4.32 -1.57
N ASN A 19 7.73 -3.74 -1.73
CA ASN A 19 7.52 -2.31 -1.90
C ASN A 19 6.49 -1.79 -0.90
N TYR A 20 6.71 -2.02 0.39
CA TYR A 20 5.89 -1.43 1.43
C TYR A 20 6.25 0.03 1.66
N THR A 21 5.21 0.83 1.88
CA THR A 21 5.29 2.26 2.19
C THR A 21 4.76 2.56 3.59
N LYS A 22 3.98 1.64 4.17
CA LYS A 22 3.29 1.77 5.45
C LYS A 22 3.50 0.50 6.30
N VAL A 23 3.64 0.66 7.62
CA VAL A 23 3.86 -0.48 8.54
C VAL A 23 2.63 -1.37 8.62
N GLU A 24 1.46 -0.78 8.43
CA GLU A 24 0.14 -1.41 8.42
C GLU A 24 0.05 -2.55 7.38
N GLN A 25 0.83 -2.48 6.30
CA GLN A 25 0.88 -3.53 5.27
C GLN A 25 1.43 -4.87 5.81
N LEU A 26 2.24 -4.83 6.88
CA LEU A 26 2.71 -6.04 7.56
C LEU A 26 1.61 -6.75 8.35
N GLY A 27 0.49 -6.07 8.65
CA GLY A 27 -0.65 -6.62 9.40
C GLY A 27 -1.29 -7.84 8.75
N THR A 28 -1.07 -8.05 7.44
CA THR A 28 -1.47 -9.28 6.72
C THR A 28 -0.78 -10.55 7.21
N GLY A 29 0.34 -10.43 7.94
CA GLY A 29 1.12 -11.54 8.49
C GLY A 29 2.05 -12.24 7.49
N ALA A 30 1.94 -11.96 6.19
CA ALA A 30 2.73 -12.63 5.15
C ALA A 30 4.23 -12.30 5.24
N ALA A 31 4.55 -11.01 5.38
CA ALA A 31 5.93 -10.56 5.54
C ALA A 31 6.57 -11.12 6.81
N TYR A 32 5.84 -11.20 7.93
CA TYR A 32 6.35 -11.81 9.16
C TYR A 32 6.68 -13.30 8.98
N CYS A 33 5.86 -14.04 8.24
CA CYS A 33 6.19 -15.41 7.87
C CYS A 33 7.50 -15.46 7.08
N GLN A 34 7.67 -14.57 6.10
CA GLN A 34 8.86 -14.59 5.27
C GLN A 34 10.14 -14.16 5.99
N ILE A 35 10.05 -13.23 6.95
CA ILE A 35 11.18 -12.87 7.81
C ILE A 35 11.64 -14.10 8.59
N MET A 36 10.71 -14.87 9.18
CA MET A 36 11.04 -16.12 9.87
C MET A 36 11.58 -17.18 8.92
N ASP A 37 11.08 -17.24 7.69
CA ASP A 37 11.60 -18.11 6.65
C ASP A 37 13.03 -17.78 6.23
N SER A 38 13.42 -16.51 6.28
CA SER A 38 14.81 -16.12 6.03
C SER A 38 15.78 -16.61 7.10
N ILE A 39 15.30 -16.88 8.31
CA ILE A 39 16.12 -17.39 9.41
C ILE A 39 16.22 -18.92 9.34
N TYR A 40 15.09 -19.61 9.12
CA TYR A 40 15.01 -21.07 9.27
C TYR A 40 14.90 -21.86 7.97
N GLY A 41 14.38 -21.24 6.90
CA GLY A 41 14.21 -21.86 5.58
C GLY A 41 13.19 -23.00 5.49
N ASP A 42 12.49 -23.34 6.58
CA ASP A 42 11.58 -24.49 6.66
C ASP A 42 10.10 -24.12 6.83
N LEU A 43 9.74 -22.84 6.66
CA LEU A 43 8.35 -22.44 6.74
C LEU A 43 7.60 -22.90 5.47
N PRO A 44 6.33 -23.34 5.60
CA PRO A 44 5.52 -23.75 4.45
C PRO A 44 5.02 -22.53 3.66
N MET A 45 5.92 -21.85 2.95
CA MET A 45 5.65 -20.61 2.21
C MET A 45 4.53 -20.74 1.17
N ALA A 46 4.31 -21.93 0.63
CA ALA A 46 3.18 -22.22 -0.28
C ALA A 46 1.79 -22.02 0.37
N ARG A 47 1.71 -22.05 1.72
CA ARG A 47 0.48 -21.78 2.47
C ARG A 47 0.30 -20.31 2.84
N VAL A 48 1.38 -19.52 2.74
CA VAL A 48 1.37 -18.09 3.05
C VAL A 48 0.81 -17.36 1.83
N LYS A 49 -0.16 -16.47 2.05
CA LYS A 49 -0.77 -15.68 0.99
C LYS A 49 -0.34 -14.23 1.13
N PHE A 50 0.37 -13.69 0.13
CA PHE A 50 0.78 -12.28 0.12
C PHE A 50 -0.28 -11.36 -0.47
N ALA A 51 -1.06 -11.86 -1.43
CA ALA A 51 -2.12 -11.10 -2.09
C ALA A 51 -3.47 -11.25 -1.37
N THR A 52 -3.52 -10.93 -0.07
CA THR A 52 -4.75 -10.97 0.75
C THR A 52 -5.39 -9.59 0.85
N LYS A 53 -6.72 -9.51 0.72
CA LYS A 53 -7.47 -8.24 0.81
C LYS A 53 -8.34 -8.14 2.04
N HIS A 54 -8.73 -9.27 2.62
CA HIS A 54 -9.68 -9.32 3.73
C HIS A 54 -9.06 -9.89 5.00
N GLU A 55 -9.47 -9.38 6.15
CA GLU A 55 -8.92 -9.72 7.47
C GLU A 55 -9.00 -11.23 7.79
N TYR A 56 -10.09 -11.90 7.40
CA TYR A 56 -10.24 -13.34 7.61
C TYR A 56 -9.19 -14.17 6.88
N GLU A 57 -8.58 -13.64 5.81
CA GLU A 57 -7.50 -14.31 5.08
C GLU A 57 -6.18 -14.24 5.83
N TYR A 58 -5.95 -13.19 6.62
CA TYR A 58 -4.71 -12.97 7.37
C TYR A 58 -4.52 -14.04 8.45
N LEU A 59 -5.61 -14.59 8.99
CA LEU A 59 -5.58 -15.65 9.99
C LEU A 59 -4.82 -16.90 9.49
N GLY A 60 -4.88 -17.19 8.18
CA GLY A 60 -4.10 -18.27 7.57
C GLY A 60 -2.60 -18.06 7.73
N ASN A 61 -2.12 -16.84 7.48
CA ASN A 61 -0.72 -16.45 7.63
C ASN A 61 -0.28 -16.51 9.10
N TYR A 62 -1.08 -15.95 10.02
CA TYR A 62 -0.74 -15.97 11.45
C TYR A 62 -0.68 -17.40 12.03
N LYS A 63 -1.51 -18.34 11.56
CA LYS A 63 -1.40 -19.75 11.96
C LYS A 63 -0.08 -20.39 11.52
N VAL A 64 0.42 -20.05 10.33
CA VAL A 64 1.75 -20.49 9.86
C VAL A 64 2.84 -19.92 10.77
N LEU A 65 2.76 -18.62 11.08
CA LEU A 65 3.71 -17.94 11.97
C LEU A 65 3.72 -18.54 13.39
N GLN A 66 2.55 -18.76 14.00
CA GLN A 66 2.40 -19.37 15.32
C GLN A 66 2.98 -20.79 15.37
N THR A 67 2.76 -21.58 14.31
CA THR A 67 3.33 -22.93 14.20
C THR A 67 4.86 -22.87 14.17
N CYS A 68 5.44 -21.92 13.44
CA CYS A 68 6.89 -21.69 13.42
C CYS A 68 7.43 -21.30 14.81
N PHE A 69 6.80 -20.34 15.49
CA PHE A 69 7.22 -19.91 16.84
C PHE A 69 7.19 -21.06 17.84
N THR A 70 6.15 -21.90 17.78
CA THR A 70 6.02 -23.08 18.64
C THR A 70 7.12 -24.10 18.34
N ALA A 71 7.34 -24.41 17.06
CA ALA A 71 8.35 -25.40 16.64
C ALA A 71 9.78 -24.97 16.99
N LYS A 72 10.08 -23.67 16.89
CA LYS A 72 11.40 -23.10 17.18
C LYS A 72 11.56 -22.62 18.63
N LYS A 73 10.53 -22.80 19.47
CA LYS A 73 10.49 -22.40 20.90
C LYS A 73 10.78 -20.92 21.12
N VAL A 74 10.17 -20.07 20.28
CA VAL A 74 10.28 -18.62 20.39
C VAL A 74 9.30 -18.11 21.45
N ASP A 75 9.82 -17.64 22.58
CA ASP A 75 9.04 -17.17 23.74
C ASP A 75 8.51 -15.73 23.57
N LYS A 76 7.87 -15.46 22.43
CA LYS A 76 7.20 -14.19 22.16
C LYS A 76 5.74 -14.46 21.80
N ALA A 77 4.84 -13.94 22.62
CA ALA A 77 3.42 -13.94 22.30
C ALA A 77 3.14 -13.10 21.04
N ILE A 78 2.38 -13.66 20.11
CA ILE A 78 1.92 -12.98 18.89
C ILE A 78 0.52 -12.44 19.17
N PRO A 79 0.31 -11.11 19.32
CA PRO A 79 -1.01 -10.53 19.55
C PRO A 79 -1.82 -10.47 18.24
N THR A 80 -2.18 -11.64 17.72
CA THR A 80 -2.79 -11.84 16.40
C THR A 80 -4.01 -10.94 16.18
N ASP A 81 -4.93 -10.83 17.14
CA ASP A 81 -6.15 -10.00 17.05
C ASP A 81 -5.89 -8.50 16.91
N ARG A 82 -4.72 -8.02 17.38
CA ARG A 82 -4.31 -6.62 17.29
C ARG A 82 -3.58 -6.35 15.98
N LEU A 83 -2.70 -7.27 15.58
CA LEU A 83 -1.89 -7.13 14.36
C LEU A 83 -2.75 -7.21 13.09
N MET A 84 -3.72 -8.13 13.05
CA MET A 84 -4.58 -8.32 11.86
C MET A 84 -5.52 -7.14 11.57
N LYS A 85 -5.73 -6.26 12.55
CA LYS A 85 -6.45 -4.99 12.37
C LYS A 85 -5.63 -3.94 11.63
N CYS A 86 -4.40 -4.28 11.24
CA CYS A 86 -3.47 -3.42 10.51
C CYS A 86 -3.23 -2.06 11.19
N LYS A 87 -3.30 -2.00 12.54
CA LYS A 87 -3.00 -0.78 13.28
C LYS A 87 -1.50 -0.51 13.30
N MET A 88 -1.10 0.73 13.03
CA MET A 88 0.31 1.13 12.93
C MET A 88 1.12 0.79 14.19
N GLN A 89 0.63 1.18 15.38
CA GLN A 89 1.36 1.01 16.65
C GLN A 89 1.63 -0.46 16.96
N ASP A 90 0.60 -1.31 16.89
CA ASP A 90 0.74 -2.75 17.18
C ASP A 90 1.72 -3.43 16.21
N ASN A 91 1.62 -3.11 14.91
CA ASN A 91 2.50 -3.67 13.90
C ASN A 91 3.94 -3.14 13.99
N LEU A 92 4.12 -1.87 14.39
CA LEU A 92 5.44 -1.28 14.58
C LEU A 92 6.17 -1.93 15.77
N GLU A 93 5.50 -2.09 16.90
CA GLU A 93 6.07 -2.75 18.08
C GLU A 93 6.50 -4.19 17.75
N PHE A 94 5.65 -4.94 17.04
CA PHE A 94 5.97 -6.31 16.65
C PHE A 94 7.09 -6.36 15.61
N LEU A 95 7.14 -5.43 14.66
CA LEU A 95 8.22 -5.32 13.67
C LEU A 95 9.57 -5.00 14.32
N GLN A 96 9.61 -4.10 15.30
CA GLN A 96 10.83 -3.79 16.06
C GLN A 96 11.38 -5.04 16.76
N TRP A 97 10.49 -5.81 17.40
CA TRP A 97 10.87 -7.07 18.01
C TRP A 97 11.37 -8.07 16.96
N MET A 98 10.67 -8.20 15.82
CA MET A 98 11.05 -9.12 14.75
C MET A 98 12.42 -8.77 14.15
N ARG A 99 12.72 -7.47 13.97
CA ARG A 99 14.04 -7.00 13.54
C ARG A 99 15.14 -7.44 14.50
N LYS A 100 14.95 -7.17 15.80
CA LYS A 100 15.91 -7.57 16.83
C LYS A 100 16.10 -9.09 16.87
N TYR A 101 15.01 -9.84 16.72
CA TYR A 101 15.06 -11.30 16.66
C TYR A 101 15.85 -11.78 15.44
N TRP A 102 15.60 -11.20 14.27
CA TRP A 102 16.30 -11.52 13.03
C TRP A 102 17.80 -11.24 13.14
N GLU A 103 18.21 -10.07 13.65
CA GLU A 103 19.62 -9.73 13.84
C GLU A 103 20.38 -10.73 14.74
N GLN A 104 19.69 -11.37 15.68
CA GLN A 104 20.30 -12.32 16.62
C GLN A 104 20.35 -13.75 16.08
N ASN A 105 19.46 -14.11 15.14
CA ASN A 105 19.26 -15.49 14.73
C ASN A 105 19.57 -15.74 13.26
N PHE A 106 19.73 -14.70 12.44
CA PHE A 106 20.03 -14.86 11.03
C PHE A 106 21.43 -15.46 10.83
N PRO A 107 21.55 -16.62 10.13
CA PRO A 107 22.82 -17.33 10.00
C PRO A 107 23.82 -16.65 9.06
N GLY A 108 23.38 -15.65 8.28
CA GLY A 108 24.21 -14.96 7.28
C GLY A 108 24.16 -15.58 5.88
N ASP A 109 23.38 -16.65 5.70
CA ASP A 109 23.24 -17.33 4.41
C ASP A 109 22.47 -16.47 3.39
N PHE A 110 22.75 -16.70 2.10
CA PHE A 110 22.00 -16.06 1.03
C PHE A 110 20.54 -16.53 1.03
N TYR A 111 19.60 -15.58 1.04
CA TYR A 111 18.17 -15.84 1.02
C TYR A 111 17.52 -15.21 -0.22
N ASP A 112 17.00 -16.04 -1.13
CA ASP A 112 16.24 -15.59 -2.30
C ASP A 112 14.75 -15.45 -1.96
N ALA A 113 14.33 -14.25 -1.59
CA ALA A 113 12.96 -13.97 -1.18
C ALA A 113 11.93 -14.23 -2.29
N LYS A 114 12.24 -13.90 -3.55
CA LYS A 114 11.31 -14.08 -4.67
C LYS A 114 11.08 -15.55 -4.98
N ALA A 115 12.16 -16.34 -5.03
CA ALA A 115 12.04 -17.77 -5.27
C ALA A 115 11.23 -18.45 -4.17
N ARG A 116 11.38 -18.02 -2.90
CA ARG A 116 10.67 -18.59 -1.75
C ARG A 116 9.17 -18.30 -1.75
N ARG A 117 8.71 -17.16 -2.28
CA ARG A 117 7.27 -16.89 -2.42
C ARG A 117 6.60 -17.80 -3.46
N GLY A 118 7.35 -18.23 -4.47
CA GLY A 118 6.83 -19.01 -5.59
C GLY A 118 6.11 -18.13 -6.62
N ALA A 119 6.05 -18.61 -7.86
CA ALA A 119 5.45 -17.87 -8.96
C ALA A 119 3.97 -17.56 -8.69
N GLY A 120 3.61 -16.27 -8.73
CA GLY A 120 2.22 -15.79 -8.58
C GLY A 120 1.79 -15.43 -7.15
N ASN A 121 2.67 -15.58 -6.16
CA ASN A 121 2.42 -15.17 -4.77
C ASN A 121 3.26 -13.95 -4.36
N ASP A 122 3.77 -13.18 -5.33
CA ASP A 122 4.22 -11.84 -5.03
C ASP A 122 3.01 -11.02 -4.57
N PRO A 123 3.11 -10.25 -3.48
CA PRO A 123 2.09 -9.25 -3.20
C PRO A 123 2.04 -8.40 -4.46
N ALA A 124 0.87 -8.38 -5.11
CA ALA A 124 0.68 -7.57 -6.29
C ALA A 124 1.18 -6.18 -5.89
N ALA A 125 2.28 -5.72 -6.50
CA ALA A 125 2.46 -4.29 -6.65
C ALA A 125 1.11 -3.83 -7.18
N ALA A 126 0.41 -2.97 -6.43
CA ALA A 126 -0.86 -2.43 -6.88
C ALA A 126 -0.64 -2.00 -8.35
N ASN A 127 -1.34 -2.67 -9.27
CA ASN A 127 -1.03 -2.79 -10.70
C ASN A 127 0.16 -3.65 -11.15
N ARG A 128 -0.03 -4.97 -11.15
CA ARG A 128 0.36 -5.81 -12.30
C ARG A 128 -0.78 -6.77 -12.65
N SER A 129 -1.65 -6.38 -13.59
CA SER A 129 -2.54 -7.31 -14.28
C SER A 129 -1.68 -8.36 -14.99
N THR A 130 -1.65 -9.58 -14.45
CA THR A 130 -1.14 -10.74 -15.18
C THR A 130 -2.30 -11.34 -15.95
N SER A 131 -2.11 -11.40 -17.26
CA SER A 131 -2.92 -12.09 -18.24
C SER A 131 -3.13 -13.55 -17.84
N HIS A 132 -4.38 -13.94 -17.64
CA HIS A 132 -4.77 -15.35 -17.61
C HIS A 132 -4.65 -15.96 -19.01
N THR A 133 -3.74 -16.92 -19.18
CA THR A 133 -3.83 -17.94 -20.22
C THR A 133 -4.66 -19.12 -19.70
N PRO A 134 -5.72 -19.58 -20.40
CA PRO A 134 -6.33 -20.86 -20.11
C PRO A 134 -5.65 -21.95 -20.94
N ALA A 135 -5.26 -23.03 -20.26
CA ALA A 135 -4.88 -24.28 -20.90
C ALA A 135 -6.12 -25.14 -21.16
N GLY A 136 -6.20 -25.72 -22.36
CA GLY A 136 -6.90 -26.99 -22.58
C GLY A 136 -7.83 -27.03 -23.78
N ASN A 137 -7.39 -27.64 -24.89
CA ASN A 137 -8.10 -28.80 -25.41
C ASN A 137 -7.17 -29.75 -26.18
N ARG A 138 -7.28 -31.04 -25.83
CA ARG A 138 -6.69 -32.20 -26.51
C ARG A 138 -7.36 -32.41 -27.87
N SER A 139 -6.62 -32.92 -28.87
CA SER A 139 -6.88 -34.26 -29.48
C SER A 139 -5.98 -34.58 -30.68
N THR A 140 -5.36 -35.77 -30.58
CA THR A 140 -5.16 -36.81 -31.60
C THR A 140 -4.30 -36.57 -32.85
N SER A 141 -3.22 -37.34 -32.89
CA SER A 141 -2.39 -37.71 -34.05
C SER A 141 -3.07 -38.72 -34.98
N THR A 142 -2.87 -38.55 -36.30
CA THR A 142 -2.74 -39.66 -37.29
C THR A 142 -1.92 -39.19 -38.51
N PRO A 143 -1.08 -40.05 -39.14
CA PRO A 143 -0.16 -39.67 -40.22
C PRO A 143 -0.52 -40.28 -41.60
N VAL A 144 -0.38 -39.56 -42.72
CA VAL A 144 -0.40 -40.18 -44.07
C VAL A 144 0.44 -39.41 -45.15
N LYS A 145 1.49 -40.10 -45.61
CA LYS A 145 2.05 -40.32 -46.98
C LYS A 145 2.29 -39.17 -48.02
N ARG A 146 3.59 -38.93 -48.26
CA ARG A 146 4.42 -39.00 -49.51
C ARG A 146 3.78 -38.97 -50.93
N ALA A 147 4.31 -38.07 -51.78
CA ALA A 147 4.62 -38.20 -53.24
C ALA A 147 5.40 -36.94 -53.70
N THR A 148 6.70 -36.96 -54.07
CA THR A 148 7.41 -37.26 -55.35
C THR A 148 7.22 -36.29 -56.53
N ASN A 149 8.38 -35.92 -57.10
CA ASN A 149 8.68 -35.23 -58.38
C ASN A 149 8.40 -33.71 -58.45
N GLY A 150 9.27 -32.86 -58.99
CA GLY A 150 10.51 -33.02 -59.73
C GLY A 150 10.86 -31.65 -60.35
N GLY A 151 12.10 -31.48 -60.84
CA GLY A 151 12.43 -30.36 -61.74
C GLY A 151 13.60 -29.50 -61.28
N ALA A 152 14.78 -29.85 -61.77
CA ALA A 152 15.96 -28.99 -61.77
C ALA A 152 15.79 -27.83 -62.76
N ASN A 153 16.31 -26.63 -62.45
CA ASN A 153 17.15 -25.94 -63.41
C ASN A 153 18.14 -24.94 -62.79
N ARG A 154 19.25 -24.83 -63.51
CA ARG A 154 20.52 -24.18 -63.19
C ARG A 154 20.47 -22.64 -63.38
N SER A 155 21.41 -21.95 -62.71
CA SER A 155 22.44 -21.09 -63.35
C SER A 155 22.65 -19.69 -62.71
N MET A 156 23.84 -19.54 -62.11
CA MET A 156 24.84 -18.46 -62.21
C MET A 156 24.43 -16.97 -62.25
N SER A 157 25.00 -16.24 -61.27
CA SER A 157 25.82 -15.01 -61.39
C SER A 157 25.16 -13.69 -61.83
N THR A 158 25.30 -12.64 -61.02
CA THR A 158 26.24 -11.52 -61.25
C THR A 158 26.20 -10.49 -60.09
N ARG A 159 27.24 -9.65 -60.05
CA ARG A 159 27.69 -8.71 -59.02
C ARG A 159 27.05 -7.31 -59.14
N GLY A 160 27.22 -6.50 -58.08
CA GLY A 160 27.32 -5.02 -58.14
C GLY A 160 26.01 -4.30 -57.78
N ASP A 161 25.89 -3.72 -56.59
CA ASP A 161 26.29 -2.34 -56.24
C ASP A 161 25.38 -1.26 -56.86
N THR A 162 24.57 -0.60 -56.02
CA THR A 162 24.60 0.85 -55.77
C THR A 162 23.31 1.33 -55.09
N SER A 163 23.53 2.18 -54.09
CA SER A 163 22.59 3.05 -53.39
C SER A 163 21.42 3.55 -54.24
N SER A 164 20.19 3.32 -53.76
CA SER A 164 19.07 4.21 -54.06
C SER A 164 18.19 4.40 -52.83
N HIS A 165 18.13 5.66 -52.41
CA HIS A 165 17.14 6.20 -51.49
C HIS A 165 15.73 5.89 -51.99
N LEU A 166 14.97 5.11 -51.22
CA LEU A 166 13.51 5.08 -51.33
C LEU A 166 12.90 5.08 -49.92
N SER A 167 12.12 6.13 -49.72
CA SER A 167 11.29 6.48 -48.58
C SER A 167 10.41 5.31 -48.14
N ALA A 168 10.59 4.84 -46.90
CA ALA A 168 9.65 3.95 -46.23
C ALA A 168 8.85 4.75 -45.20
N VAL A 169 7.72 5.30 -45.66
CA VAL A 169 6.58 5.58 -44.78
C VAL A 169 6.09 4.24 -44.23
N GLY A 170 5.85 4.20 -42.92
CA GLY A 170 4.96 3.22 -42.32
C GLY A 170 5.66 2.10 -41.55
N ASN A 171 6.14 2.41 -40.34
CA ASN A 171 5.84 1.54 -39.21
C ASN A 171 5.92 2.33 -37.90
N ARG A 172 4.91 3.17 -37.62
CA ARG A 172 4.60 3.56 -36.22
C ARG A 172 4.08 2.30 -35.53
N SER A 173 5.02 1.48 -35.09
CA SER A 173 4.76 0.53 -34.02
C SER A 173 4.12 1.34 -32.89
N TYR A 174 2.91 0.96 -32.49
CA TYR A 174 2.33 1.36 -31.22
C TYR A 174 3.28 0.86 -30.12
N ARG A 175 4.34 1.65 -29.88
CA ARG A 175 5.22 1.48 -28.75
C ARG A 175 4.36 1.94 -27.58
N GLY A 176 3.84 0.97 -26.84
CA GLY A 176 3.15 1.22 -25.57
C GLY A 176 4.01 2.15 -24.70
N PRO A 177 3.38 2.90 -23.78
CA PRO A 177 4.09 3.84 -22.91
C PRO A 177 5.31 3.14 -22.30
N SER A 178 6.46 3.82 -22.31
CA SER A 178 7.67 3.30 -21.67
C SER A 178 7.36 2.91 -20.22
N PRO A 179 8.07 1.92 -19.64
CA PRO A 179 7.86 1.53 -18.24
C PRO A 179 7.88 2.73 -17.29
N ASP A 180 8.70 3.75 -17.56
CA ASP A 180 8.73 5.03 -16.82
C ASP A 180 7.42 5.83 -16.96
N GLN A 181 6.79 5.83 -18.12
CA GLN A 181 5.53 6.52 -18.37
C GLN A 181 4.35 5.83 -17.68
N ALA A 182 4.39 4.50 -17.52
CA ALA A 182 3.42 3.76 -16.73
C ALA A 182 3.54 4.07 -15.22
N VAL A 183 4.77 4.26 -14.71
CA VAL A 183 5.02 4.69 -13.33
C VAL A 183 4.53 6.12 -13.10
N ILE A 184 4.80 7.04 -14.03
CA ILE A 184 4.32 8.43 -13.96
C ILE A 184 2.79 8.49 -13.90
N LEU A 185 2.10 7.69 -14.73
CA LEU A 185 0.63 7.62 -14.71
C LEU A 185 0.09 7.03 -13.39
N GLY A 186 0.80 6.05 -12.81
CA GLY A 186 0.47 5.49 -11.49
C GLY A 186 0.58 6.53 -10.37
N LEU A 187 1.70 7.26 -10.33
CA LEU A 187 1.92 8.33 -9.36
C LEU A 187 0.91 9.48 -9.50
N GLN A 188 0.57 9.84 -10.74
CA GLN A 188 -0.47 10.85 -11.00
C GLN A 188 -1.84 10.40 -10.48
N ARG A 189 -2.16 9.11 -10.59
CA ARG A 189 -3.40 8.55 -10.04
C ARG A 189 -3.41 8.57 -8.52
N GLU A 190 -2.32 8.18 -7.87
CA GLU A 190 -2.19 8.21 -6.42
C GLU A 190 -2.31 9.63 -5.87
N LEU A 191 -1.64 10.60 -6.50
CA LEU A 191 -1.80 12.02 -6.17
C LEU A 191 -3.24 12.50 -6.33
N GLN A 192 -3.97 12.00 -7.34
CA GLN A 192 -5.37 12.36 -7.53
C GLN A 192 -6.27 11.74 -6.46
N GLU A 193 -6.02 10.49 -6.08
CA GLU A 193 -6.78 9.80 -5.02
C GLU A 193 -6.55 10.45 -3.65
N GLU A 194 -5.30 10.81 -3.33
CA GLU A 194 -4.95 11.55 -2.11
C GLU A 194 -5.59 12.95 -2.10
N ARG A 195 -5.53 13.69 -3.21
CA ARG A 195 -6.22 14.99 -3.34
C ARG A 195 -7.72 14.87 -3.12
N ASN A 196 -8.35 13.84 -3.71
CA ASN A 196 -9.79 13.61 -3.50
C ASN A 196 -10.10 13.30 -2.03
N THR A 197 -9.21 12.55 -1.36
CA THR A 197 -9.36 12.22 0.07
C THR A 197 -9.22 13.45 0.93
N VAL A 198 -8.21 14.28 0.70
CA VAL A 198 -8.03 15.56 1.39
C VAL A 198 -9.25 16.46 1.21
N THR A 199 -9.75 16.62 -0.02
CA THR A 199 -10.96 17.43 -0.27
C THR A 199 -12.20 16.85 0.41
N ALA A 200 -12.33 15.53 0.53
CA ALA A 200 -13.43 14.91 1.27
C ALA A 200 -13.30 15.20 2.78
N LEU A 201 -12.10 15.07 3.33
CA LEU A 201 -11.81 15.37 4.74
C LEU A 201 -11.99 16.85 5.07
N GLU A 202 -11.58 17.76 4.18
CA GLU A 202 -11.81 19.21 4.34
C GLU A 202 -13.31 19.51 4.38
N LYS A 203 -14.12 18.88 3.52
CA LYS A 203 -15.58 19.02 3.56
C LYS A 203 -16.19 18.48 4.86
N GLU A 204 -15.71 17.35 5.35
CA GLU A 204 -16.16 16.80 6.64
C GLU A 204 -15.75 17.72 7.80
N ARG A 205 -14.51 18.21 7.80
CA ARG A 205 -14.02 19.20 8.78
C ARG A 205 -14.90 20.44 8.79
N ASP A 206 -15.14 21.05 7.63
CA ASP A 206 -15.93 22.28 7.51
C ASP A 206 -17.40 22.03 7.93
N PHE A 207 -17.93 20.85 7.61
CA PHE A 207 -19.29 20.46 8.03
C PHE A 207 -19.42 20.34 9.55
N TYR A 208 -18.44 19.71 10.23
CA TYR A 208 -18.45 19.61 11.69
C TYR A 208 -18.15 20.95 12.35
N PHE A 209 -17.21 21.73 11.81
CA PHE A 209 -16.90 23.07 12.28
C PHE A 209 -18.11 23.99 12.22
N GLY A 210 -18.82 24.03 11.08
CA GLY A 210 -20.04 24.83 10.93
C GLY A 210 -21.11 24.47 11.98
N LYS A 211 -21.32 23.18 12.23
CA LYS A 211 -22.25 22.73 13.29
C LYS A 211 -21.82 23.19 14.67
N LEU A 212 -20.53 23.11 15.01
CA LEU A 212 -20.01 23.56 16.31
C LEU A 212 -20.13 25.08 16.44
N ARG A 213 -19.90 25.83 15.36
CA ARG A 213 -20.09 27.29 15.33
C ARG A 213 -21.55 27.68 15.52
N ASP A 214 -22.48 26.99 14.85
CA ASP A 214 -23.93 27.22 15.04
C ASP A 214 -24.34 26.98 16.51
N ILE A 215 -23.83 25.90 17.13
CA ILE A 215 -24.06 25.60 18.55
C ILE A 215 -23.49 26.71 19.44
N GLU A 216 -22.28 27.18 19.16
CA GLU A 216 -21.63 28.25 19.91
C GLU A 216 -22.44 29.55 19.89
N VAL A 217 -22.93 29.97 18.71
CA VAL A 217 -23.77 31.16 18.57
C VAL A 217 -25.04 31.04 19.42
N LEU A 218 -25.70 29.88 19.39
CA LEU A 218 -26.90 29.64 20.20
C LEU A 218 -26.61 29.74 21.70
N ILE A 219 -25.48 29.19 22.15
CA ILE A 219 -25.07 29.25 23.55
C ILE A 219 -24.77 30.70 23.97
N GLN A 220 -24.04 31.46 23.15
CA GLN A 220 -23.69 32.85 23.43
C GLN A 220 -24.95 33.73 23.52
N GLN A 221 -25.89 33.57 22.58
CA GLN A 221 -27.15 34.32 22.55
C GLN A 221 -28.01 34.06 23.81
N GLU A 222 -28.10 32.79 24.25
CA GLU A 222 -28.87 32.45 25.45
C GLU A 222 -28.20 32.96 26.74
N LEU A 223 -26.87 32.88 26.82
CA LEU A 223 -26.12 33.42 27.96
C LEU A 223 -26.19 34.95 28.07
N GLU A 224 -26.28 35.66 26.94
CA GLU A 224 -26.47 37.12 26.91
C GLU A 224 -27.89 37.51 27.30
N THR A 225 -28.90 36.77 26.83
CA THR A 225 -30.32 37.07 27.10
C THR A 225 -30.75 36.70 28.52
N THR A 226 -30.26 35.57 29.04
CA THR A 226 -30.71 35.00 30.33
C THR A 226 -29.54 34.55 31.22
N PRO A 227 -28.68 35.47 31.69
CA PRO A 227 -27.39 35.14 32.32
C PRO A 227 -27.49 34.31 33.62
N GLU A 228 -28.61 34.43 34.34
CA GLU A 228 -28.87 33.80 35.65
C GLU A 228 -29.94 32.68 35.56
N SER A 229 -30.18 32.13 34.37
CA SER A 229 -31.03 30.94 34.19
C SER A 229 -30.44 29.73 34.92
N GLY A 230 -31.28 28.82 35.42
CA GLY A 230 -30.83 27.52 35.96
C GLY A 230 -30.03 26.68 34.95
N GLU A 231 -30.16 26.97 33.66
CA GLU A 231 -29.44 26.30 32.57
C GLU A 231 -28.07 26.95 32.25
N SER A 232 -27.80 28.16 32.77
CA SER A 232 -26.56 28.92 32.56
C SER A 232 -25.31 28.13 32.98
N ALA A 233 -25.41 27.32 34.03
CA ALA A 233 -24.33 26.44 34.47
C ALA A 233 -23.98 25.34 33.45
N LEU A 234 -24.99 24.76 32.79
CA LEU A 234 -24.80 23.74 31.75
C LEU A 234 -24.22 24.36 30.48
N LEU A 235 -24.75 25.51 30.05
CA LEU A 235 -24.26 26.24 28.88
C LEU A 235 -22.77 26.61 29.01
N LYS A 236 -22.34 27.07 30.20
CA LYS A 236 -20.92 27.34 30.50
C LYS A 236 -20.04 26.09 30.45
N GLN A 237 -20.55 24.92 30.85
CA GLN A 237 -19.82 23.66 30.72
C GLN A 237 -19.66 23.24 29.24
N ILE A 238 -20.70 23.40 28.43
CA ILE A 238 -20.61 23.11 26.99
C ILE A 238 -19.61 24.06 26.31
N GLN A 239 -19.63 25.34 26.66
CA GLN A 239 -18.66 26.33 26.17
C GLN A 239 -17.22 25.96 26.56
N ALA A 240 -16.99 25.49 27.79
CA ALA A 240 -15.67 25.03 28.22
C ALA A 240 -15.16 23.82 27.40
N VAL A 241 -16.06 22.94 26.96
CA VAL A 241 -15.70 21.83 26.06
C VAL A 241 -15.35 22.35 24.65
N LEU A 242 -16.14 23.27 24.10
CA LEU A 242 -15.90 23.85 22.78
C LEU A 242 -14.55 24.59 22.68
N TYR A 243 -14.11 25.22 23.77
CA TYR A 243 -12.82 25.92 23.84
C TYR A 243 -11.69 25.09 24.45
N SER A 244 -11.94 23.83 24.81
CA SER A 244 -10.88 22.97 25.30
C SER A 244 -9.91 22.64 24.15
N THR A 245 -8.61 22.75 24.42
CA THR A 245 -7.55 22.37 23.48
C THR A 245 -6.84 21.12 23.99
N GLU A 246 -6.49 20.19 23.09
CA GLU A 246 -5.60 19.07 23.44
C GLU A 246 -4.12 19.47 23.31
N GLU A 247 -3.26 18.94 24.19
CA GLU A 247 -1.80 19.09 24.10
C GLU A 247 -1.30 18.56 22.73
N GLY A 248 -0.90 19.49 21.85
CA GLY A 248 -0.40 19.18 20.51
C GLY A 248 -1.27 19.70 19.36
N PHE A 249 -2.39 20.37 19.64
CA PHE A 249 -3.19 21.07 18.62
C PHE A 249 -2.64 22.49 18.41
N GLU A 250 -1.79 22.69 17.40
CA GLU A 250 -1.34 24.02 16.98
C GLU A 250 -2.44 24.68 16.14
N ILE A 251 -3.03 25.77 16.63
CA ILE A 251 -3.91 26.64 15.85
C ILE A 251 -3.02 27.34 14.81
N PRO A 252 -3.24 27.17 13.50
CA PRO A 252 -2.50 27.89 12.49
C PRO A 252 -2.62 29.41 12.70
N PRO A 253 -1.53 30.17 12.60
CA PRO A 253 -1.53 31.61 12.89
C PRO A 253 -2.44 32.44 11.96
N GLU A 254 -2.92 31.88 10.84
CA GLU A 254 -3.85 32.55 9.93
C GLU A 254 -5.27 32.72 10.51
N GLU A 255 -5.68 31.91 11.50
CA GLU A 255 -7.03 32.01 12.09
C GLU A 255 -7.11 32.97 13.30
N GLN A 256 -5.97 33.31 13.93
CA GLN A 256 -5.94 34.38 14.94
C GLN A 256 -6.12 35.78 14.33
N ALA A 257 -5.84 35.94 13.04
CA ALA A 257 -5.97 37.22 12.34
C ALA A 257 -7.38 37.47 11.78
N ALA A 258 -8.23 36.44 11.64
CA ALA A 258 -9.59 36.59 11.14
C ALA A 258 -10.58 37.13 12.18
N GLU A 259 -10.20 37.15 13.47
CA GLU A 259 -11.02 37.70 14.56
C GLU A 259 -10.94 39.24 14.68
N GLU A 260 -10.01 39.93 14.00
CA GLU A 260 -9.80 41.38 14.18
C GLU A 260 -10.27 42.29 13.03
N GLU A 261 -10.77 41.76 11.90
CA GLU A 261 -11.20 42.62 10.78
C GLU A 261 -12.64 42.34 10.30
N TYR A 262 -13.61 42.64 11.16
CA TYR A 262 -14.89 43.15 10.68
C TYR A 262 -14.92 44.66 10.98
N PRO A 263 -14.83 45.53 9.96
CA PRO A 263 -15.06 46.96 10.17
C PRO A 263 -16.50 47.14 10.65
N ASP A 264 -16.61 47.80 11.81
CA ASP A 264 -17.83 48.32 12.39
C ASP A 264 -18.48 49.30 11.41
N GLU A 265 -19.36 48.80 10.53
CA GLU A 265 -20.27 49.67 9.79
C GLU A 265 -21.45 50.03 10.69
N THR A 266 -21.21 51.04 11.53
CA THR A 266 -22.27 51.87 12.08
C THR A 266 -22.96 52.67 10.98
N PHE A 267 -24.29 52.49 10.91
CA PHE A 267 -25.35 53.33 10.32
C PHE A 267 -25.74 53.14 8.85
#